data_AF-A0A067JAZ5-F1
#
_entry.id   AF-A0A067JAZ5-F1
#
_cell.length_a   1.000
_cell.length_b   1.000
_cell.length_c   1.000
_cell.angle_alpha   90.00
_cell.angle_beta   90.00
_cell.angle_gamma   90.00
#
_symmetry.space_group_name_H-M   'P 1'
#
loop_
_entity.id
_entity.type
_entity.pdbx_description
1 polymer ?
#
loop_
_entity_poly.entity_id
_entity_poly.type
_entity_poly.pdbx_seq_one_letter_code
_entity_poly.pdbx_strand_id
1 'polypeptide(L)'
;MDSKRGSLVLKPFLDKGFKVNAIRPDFDDILKNTRAESWFHELKKGKVKPGDVSIGAQNIDIGTGNWSRLNNAVLIFDKKHPLVFKFIEEFALTFDGNKWGHNGPYLVSRVVSRVDGRPGFNFTVLPPSAFYPVNWSKIRTLFRAPRDELHWKWLRRKLGQIRKESLAVHLWNKQSRQIKVENGSIINHLMLDSCIFCNSSSFNLLNNSKI
;
A
#
# COMPACT_ATOMS: atom_id res chain seq x y z
N MET A 1 -12.01 3.78 -15.87
CA MET A 1 -11.40 4.92 -16.61
C MET A 1 -10.86 4.47 -17.95
N ASP A 2 -10.20 3.31 -18.04
CA ASP A 2 -9.89 2.66 -19.32
C ASP A 2 -11.12 1.91 -19.87
N SER A 3 -12.03 2.64 -20.53
CA SER A 3 -13.23 2.10 -21.20
C SER A 3 -13.86 3.17 -22.09
N LYS A 4 -14.77 2.81 -23.01
CA LYS A 4 -15.51 3.79 -23.85
C LYS A 4 -16.17 4.91 -23.01
N ARG A 5 -16.82 4.54 -21.91
CA ARG A 5 -17.42 5.50 -20.97
C ARG A 5 -16.37 6.34 -20.27
N GLY A 6 -15.25 5.73 -19.88
CA GLY A 6 -14.13 6.45 -19.28
C GLY A 6 -13.49 7.47 -20.23
N SER A 7 -13.39 7.16 -21.54
CA SER A 7 -12.93 8.10 -22.57
C SER A 7 -13.82 9.33 -22.65
N LEU A 8 -15.15 9.18 -22.53
CA LEU A 8 -16.07 10.32 -22.44
C LEU A 8 -15.83 11.17 -21.19
N VAL A 9 -15.51 10.55 -20.06
CA VAL A 9 -15.15 11.26 -18.82
C VAL A 9 -13.84 12.03 -18.96
N LEU A 10 -12.87 11.49 -19.72
CA LEU A 10 -11.57 12.13 -19.94
C LEU A 10 -11.58 13.19 -21.04
N LYS A 11 -12.57 13.17 -21.94
CA LYS A 11 -12.68 14.09 -23.08
C LYS A 11 -12.51 15.57 -22.70
N PRO A 12 -13.13 16.11 -21.62
CA PRO A 12 -12.97 17.52 -21.27
C PRO A 12 -11.52 17.93 -20.95
N PHE A 13 -10.67 16.98 -20.50
CA PHE A 13 -9.25 17.26 -20.26
C PHE A 13 -8.47 17.29 -21.57
N LEU A 14 -8.77 16.37 -22.50
CA LEU A 14 -8.18 16.35 -23.84
C LEU A 14 -8.54 17.61 -24.63
N ASP A 15 -9.80 18.03 -24.59
CA ASP A 15 -10.31 19.23 -25.27
C ASP A 15 -9.64 20.51 -24.74
N LYS A 16 -9.12 20.49 -23.50
CA LYS A 16 -8.33 21.57 -22.89
C LYS A 16 -6.82 21.47 -23.15
N GLY A 17 -6.38 20.53 -24.00
CA GLY A 17 -4.98 20.34 -24.38
C GLY A 17 -4.14 19.54 -23.37
N PHE A 18 -4.74 18.95 -22.33
CA PHE A 18 -4.01 18.08 -21.40
C PHE A 18 -3.72 16.73 -22.04
N LYS A 19 -2.51 16.21 -21.87
CA LYS A 19 -2.12 14.86 -22.30
C LYS A 19 -2.54 13.85 -21.23
N VAL A 20 -3.68 13.20 -21.41
CA VAL A 20 -4.24 12.24 -20.44
C VAL A 20 -4.44 10.88 -21.10
N ASN A 21 -3.90 9.83 -20.48
CA ASN A 21 -4.12 8.44 -20.89
C ASN A 21 -4.66 7.64 -19.71
N ALA A 22 -5.72 6.86 -19.96
CA ALA A 22 -6.14 5.82 -19.03
C ALA A 22 -5.30 4.57 -19.29
N ILE A 23 -4.69 4.03 -18.24
CA ILE A 23 -3.92 2.79 -18.31
C ILE A 23 -4.53 1.81 -17.30
N ARG A 24 -4.83 0.60 -17.75
CA ARG A 24 -5.20 -0.52 -16.90
C ARG A 24 -4.17 -1.63 -17.08
N PRO A 25 -3.41 -2.00 -16.03
CA PRO A 25 -2.56 -3.18 -16.08
C PRO A 25 -3.40 -4.41 -16.39
N ASP A 26 -2.88 -5.32 -17.22
CA ASP A 26 -3.49 -6.63 -17.40
C ASP A 26 -3.19 -7.51 -16.19
N PHE A 27 -4.07 -7.43 -15.18
CA PHE A 27 -3.92 -8.20 -13.96
C PHE A 27 -4.10 -9.71 -14.19
N ASP A 28 -4.78 -10.12 -15.25
CA ASP A 28 -4.91 -11.55 -15.57
C ASP A 28 -3.58 -12.11 -16.05
N ASP A 29 -2.81 -11.34 -16.83
CA ASP A 29 -1.45 -11.70 -17.21
C ASP A 29 -0.45 -11.55 -16.04
N ILE A 30 -0.47 -10.40 -15.35
CA ILE A 30 0.49 -10.09 -14.26
C ILE A 30 0.40 -11.11 -13.12
N LEU A 31 -0.81 -11.58 -12.79
CA LEU A 31 -1.03 -12.49 -11.66
C LEU A 31 -1.00 -13.96 -12.09
N LYS A 32 -0.85 -14.27 -13.37
CA LYS A 32 -0.82 -15.64 -13.89
C LYS A 32 0.27 -16.47 -13.22
N ASN A 33 -0.05 -17.69 -12.83
CA ASN A 33 0.82 -18.63 -12.12
C ASN A 33 1.34 -18.09 -10.77
N THR A 34 0.68 -17.09 -10.18
CA THR A 34 0.98 -16.61 -8.83
C THR A 34 -0.09 -17.07 -7.85
N ARG A 35 0.22 -17.08 -6.55
CA ARG A 35 -0.78 -17.35 -5.49
C ARG A 35 -1.96 -16.37 -5.51
N ALA A 36 -1.79 -15.20 -6.12
CA ALA A 36 -2.82 -14.17 -6.21
C ALA A 36 -3.81 -14.39 -7.37
N GLU A 37 -3.53 -15.31 -8.31
CA GLU A 37 -4.39 -15.57 -9.47
C GLU A 37 -5.80 -16.01 -9.05
N SER A 38 -5.88 -17.04 -8.21
CA SER A 38 -7.16 -17.58 -7.72
C SER A 38 -7.94 -16.55 -6.90
N TRP A 39 -7.24 -15.81 -6.02
CA TRP A 39 -7.81 -14.72 -5.25
C TRP A 39 -8.40 -13.64 -6.15
N PHE A 40 -7.65 -13.20 -7.17
CA PHE A 40 -8.09 -12.15 -8.10
C PHE A 40 -9.28 -12.59 -8.96
N HIS A 41 -9.31 -13.85 -9.37
CA HIS A 41 -10.44 -14.42 -10.12
C HIS A 41 -11.74 -14.43 -9.29
N GLU A 42 -11.68 -14.83 -8.03
CA GLU A 42 -12.86 -14.80 -7.15
C GLU A 42 -13.26 -13.37 -6.76
N LEU A 43 -12.29 -12.45 -6.64
CA LEU A 43 -12.53 -11.02 -6.49
C LEU A 43 -13.32 -10.45 -7.68
N LYS A 44 -12.92 -10.76 -8.93
CA LYS A 44 -13.64 -10.33 -10.14
C LYS A 44 -15.08 -10.84 -10.19
N LYS A 45 -15.34 -12.02 -9.62
CA LYS A 45 -16.69 -12.61 -9.50
C LYS A 45 -17.52 -12.04 -8.36
N GLY A 46 -16.97 -11.12 -7.55
CA GLY A 46 -17.62 -10.57 -6.37
C GLY A 46 -17.79 -11.57 -5.23
N LYS A 47 -17.07 -12.69 -5.28
CA LYS A 47 -17.11 -13.76 -4.26
C LYS A 47 -16.13 -13.52 -3.11
N VAL A 48 -15.17 -12.63 -3.32
CA VAL A 48 -14.23 -12.18 -2.29
C VAL A 48 -14.57 -10.73 -1.94
N LYS A 49 -14.81 -10.47 -0.65
CA LYS A 49 -14.84 -9.11 -0.12
C LYS A 49 -13.39 -8.63 0.01
N PRO A 50 -12.96 -7.56 -0.69
CA PRO A 50 -11.57 -7.09 -0.65
C PRO A 50 -11.16 -6.54 0.73
N GLY A 51 -12.10 -6.36 1.63
CA GLY A 51 -11.92 -5.82 2.98
C GLY A 51 -13.02 -4.83 3.31
N ASP A 52 -12.89 -4.16 4.45
CA ASP A 52 -13.74 -3.02 4.81
C ASP A 52 -13.17 -1.73 4.24
N VAL A 53 -14.06 -0.73 4.07
CA VAL A 53 -13.68 0.59 3.60
C VAL A 53 -12.66 1.20 4.56
N SER A 54 -11.41 1.28 4.14
CA SER A 54 -10.31 1.59 5.03
C SER A 54 -9.34 2.60 4.44
N ILE A 55 -8.81 3.43 5.34
CA ILE A 55 -7.82 4.47 5.03
C ILE A 55 -6.68 4.35 6.04
N GLY A 56 -5.44 4.32 5.57
CA GLY A 56 -4.30 4.25 6.47
C GLY A 56 -3.99 5.60 7.12
N ALA A 57 -3.78 5.61 8.43
CA ALA A 57 -3.12 6.73 9.08
C ALA A 57 -1.62 6.73 8.72
N GLN A 58 -1.08 7.91 8.44
CA GLN A 58 0.36 8.11 8.32
C GLN A 58 0.97 8.36 9.70
N ASN A 59 0.33 9.20 10.51
CA ASN A 59 0.75 9.56 11.84
C ASN A 59 -0.45 9.52 12.79
N ILE A 60 -0.23 8.99 14.00
CA ILE A 60 -1.17 8.97 15.11
C ILE A 60 -0.47 9.53 16.35
N ASP A 61 -1.19 10.35 17.11
CA ASP A 61 -0.80 10.73 18.46
C ASP A 61 -1.06 9.56 19.42
N ILE A 62 -0.01 9.13 20.13
CA ILE A 62 -0.07 7.91 20.95
C ILE A 62 -0.94 8.11 22.20
N GLY A 63 -1.04 9.33 22.72
CA GLY A 63 -1.82 9.60 23.94
C GLY A 63 -3.32 9.64 23.67
N THR A 64 -3.73 10.22 22.55
CA THR A 64 -5.14 10.43 22.19
C THR A 64 -5.69 9.43 21.18
N GLY A 65 -4.82 8.74 20.43
CA GLY A 65 -5.23 7.88 19.32
C GLY A 65 -5.64 8.65 18.07
N ASN A 66 -5.63 9.99 18.11
CA ASN A 66 -6.03 10.83 16.99
C ASN A 66 -4.96 10.85 15.91
N TRP A 67 -5.38 10.73 14.66
CA TRP A 67 -4.48 10.89 13.52
C TRP A 67 -4.29 12.38 13.19
N SER A 68 -3.08 12.74 12.75
CA SER A 68 -2.78 14.09 12.24
C SER A 68 -2.59 14.11 10.72
N ARG A 69 -2.32 12.94 10.13
CA ARG A 69 -2.16 12.76 8.69
C ARG A 69 -2.63 11.37 8.30
N LEU A 70 -3.41 11.31 7.23
CA LEU A 70 -3.79 10.07 6.55
C LEU A 70 -2.91 9.89 5.32
N ASN A 71 -2.76 8.64 4.88
CA ASN A 71 -2.11 8.30 3.64
C ASN A 71 -3.11 7.77 2.62
N ASN A 72 -2.65 7.70 1.37
CA ASN A 72 -3.38 7.14 0.25
C ASN A 72 -2.61 5.98 -0.41
N ALA A 73 -1.78 5.26 0.38
CA ALA A 73 -0.96 4.17 -0.13
C ALA A 73 -1.79 2.94 -0.48
N VAL A 74 -2.77 2.62 0.36
CA VAL A 74 -3.77 1.59 0.14
C VAL A 74 -5.12 2.19 0.51
N LEU A 75 -6.05 2.14 -0.43
CA LEU A 75 -7.42 2.59 -0.22
C LEU A 75 -8.37 1.51 -0.75
N ILE A 76 -9.29 1.08 0.09
CA ILE A 76 -10.29 0.05 -0.26
C ILE A 76 -11.66 0.69 -0.10
N PHE A 77 -12.52 0.55 -1.10
CA PHE A 77 -13.87 1.11 -1.09
C PHE A 77 -14.87 0.14 -1.70
N ASP A 78 -16.08 0.12 -1.15
CA ASP A 78 -17.21 -0.47 -1.82
C ASP A 78 -17.54 0.30 -3.11
N LYS A 79 -18.12 -0.42 -4.07
CA LYS A 79 -18.55 0.19 -5.33
C LYS A 79 -19.55 1.32 -5.04
N LYS A 80 -19.28 2.51 -5.61
CA LYS A 80 -20.05 3.76 -5.44
C LYS A 80 -19.97 4.38 -4.02
N HIS A 81 -19.01 3.98 -3.19
CA HIS A 81 -18.84 4.64 -1.89
C HIS A 81 -18.63 6.16 -2.07
N PRO A 82 -19.42 7.02 -1.40
CA PRO A 82 -19.45 8.48 -1.68
C PRO A 82 -18.12 9.17 -1.35
N LEU A 83 -17.32 8.58 -0.47
CA LEU A 83 -15.99 9.09 -0.13
C LEU A 83 -15.04 9.15 -1.34
N VAL A 84 -15.15 8.19 -2.27
CA VAL A 84 -14.34 8.18 -3.50
C VAL A 84 -14.65 9.39 -4.37
N PHE A 85 -15.94 9.72 -4.49
CA PHE A 85 -16.37 10.91 -5.23
C PHE A 85 -15.80 12.18 -4.58
N LYS A 86 -15.83 12.28 -3.25
CA LYS A 86 -15.26 13.43 -2.53
C LYS A 86 -13.75 13.57 -2.71
N PHE A 87 -13.00 12.48 -2.81
CA PHE A 87 -11.57 12.55 -3.16
C PHE A 87 -11.35 13.06 -4.59
N ILE A 88 -12.14 12.59 -5.56
CA ILE A 88 -12.04 13.04 -6.95
C ILE A 88 -12.42 14.53 -7.08
N GLU A 89 -13.49 14.94 -6.41
CA GLU A 89 -13.96 16.33 -6.35
C GLU A 89 -12.88 17.26 -5.78
N GLU A 90 -12.31 16.91 -4.61
CA GLU A 90 -11.23 17.69 -4.00
C GLU A 90 -9.99 17.75 -4.91
N PHE A 91 -9.63 16.65 -5.56
CA PHE A 91 -8.49 16.61 -6.48
C PHE A 91 -8.71 17.56 -7.65
N ALA A 92 -9.88 17.50 -8.28
CA ALA A 92 -10.20 18.34 -9.43
C ALA A 92 -10.25 19.83 -9.10
N LEU A 93 -10.79 20.19 -7.93
CA LEU A 93 -10.96 21.58 -7.52
C LEU A 93 -9.69 22.23 -6.98
N THR A 94 -8.82 21.45 -6.33
CA THR A 94 -7.71 21.99 -5.55
C THR A 94 -6.34 21.55 -6.06
N PHE A 95 -6.26 20.96 -7.26
CA PHE A 95 -5.00 20.45 -7.79
C PHE A 95 -3.87 21.48 -7.71
N ASP A 96 -2.75 21.10 -7.09
CA ASP A 96 -1.54 21.92 -7.03
C ASP A 96 -0.34 21.03 -7.33
N GLY A 97 0.19 21.14 -8.56
CA GLY A 97 1.35 20.38 -9.01
C GLY A 97 2.67 20.80 -8.36
N ASN A 98 2.71 21.97 -7.71
CA ASN A 98 3.93 22.53 -7.13
C ASN A 98 4.14 22.12 -5.68
N LYS A 99 3.11 21.60 -5.00
CA LYS A 99 3.17 21.22 -3.60
C LYS A 99 3.19 19.71 -3.42
N TRP A 100 4.32 19.19 -2.93
CA TRP A 100 4.45 17.78 -2.62
C TRP A 100 3.41 17.33 -1.60
N GLY A 101 2.75 16.20 -1.88
CA GLY A 101 1.73 15.61 -1.02
C GLY A 101 0.36 16.28 -1.08
N HIS A 102 0.24 17.51 -1.61
CA HIS A 102 -1.01 18.27 -1.62
C HIS A 102 -2.19 17.49 -2.22
N ASN A 103 -1.93 16.79 -3.32
CA ASN A 103 -2.91 15.98 -4.06
C ASN A 103 -3.05 14.54 -3.54
N GLY A 104 -2.27 14.14 -2.54
CA GLY A 104 -2.24 12.79 -1.99
C GLY A 104 -2.62 12.77 -0.51
N PRO A 105 -1.67 12.55 0.42
CA PRO A 105 -1.98 12.43 1.85
C PRO A 105 -2.67 13.67 2.43
N TYR A 106 -2.38 14.87 1.92
CA TYR A 106 -3.02 16.09 2.41
C TYR A 106 -4.47 16.20 1.93
N LEU A 107 -4.74 15.86 0.67
CA LEU A 107 -6.08 15.77 0.11
C LEU A 107 -6.95 14.79 0.89
N VAL A 108 -6.44 13.57 1.13
CA VAL A 108 -7.20 12.55 1.87
C VAL A 108 -7.51 13.03 3.29
N SER A 109 -6.55 13.62 3.99
CA SER A 109 -6.80 14.22 5.30
C SER A 109 -7.87 15.31 5.27
N ARG A 110 -7.80 16.27 4.32
CA ARG A 110 -8.80 17.36 4.24
C ARG A 110 -10.21 16.82 4.01
N VAL A 111 -10.36 15.87 3.10
CA VAL A 111 -11.67 15.27 2.79
C VAL A 111 -12.19 14.49 4.00
N VAL A 112 -11.38 13.62 4.59
CA VAL A 112 -11.80 12.79 5.72
C VAL A 112 -12.16 13.66 6.93
N SER A 113 -11.35 14.66 7.30
CA SER A 113 -11.68 15.58 8.40
C SER A 113 -13.01 16.30 8.21
N ARG A 114 -13.43 16.57 6.97
CA ARG A 114 -14.71 17.24 6.70
C ARG A 114 -15.91 16.30 6.82
N VAL A 115 -15.75 15.03 6.47
CA VAL A 115 -16.86 14.06 6.39
C VAL A 115 -16.93 13.09 7.56
N ASP A 116 -15.92 13.09 8.43
CA ASP A 116 -15.90 12.26 9.63
C ASP A 116 -17.13 12.52 10.52
N GLY A 117 -17.72 11.45 11.03
CA GLY A 117 -18.98 11.49 11.78
C GLY A 117 -20.24 11.86 10.98
N ARG A 118 -20.15 12.13 9.66
CA ARG A 118 -21.34 12.44 8.84
C ARG A 118 -22.07 11.17 8.39
N PRO A 119 -23.41 11.15 8.40
CA PRO A 119 -24.20 10.05 7.87
C PRO A 119 -23.82 9.72 6.41
N GLY A 120 -23.68 8.43 6.10
CA GLY A 120 -23.39 7.94 4.75
C GLY A 120 -21.91 7.87 4.38
N PHE A 121 -20.99 8.23 5.27
CA PHE A 121 -19.53 8.11 5.07
C PHE A 121 -18.93 7.10 6.07
N ASN A 122 -19.17 5.81 5.84
CA ASN A 122 -18.62 4.77 6.70
C ASN A 122 -17.21 4.37 6.24
N PHE A 123 -16.22 4.54 7.11
CA PHE A 123 -14.85 4.11 6.86
C PHE A 123 -14.13 3.82 8.18
N THR A 124 -13.06 3.06 8.10
CA THR A 124 -12.17 2.78 9.24
C THR A 124 -10.79 3.37 8.97
N VAL A 125 -10.26 4.09 9.96
CA VAL A 125 -8.86 4.54 9.93
C VAL A 125 -7.98 3.45 10.53
N LEU A 126 -7.11 2.87 9.71
CA LEU A 126 -6.16 1.85 10.14
C LEU A 126 -4.91 2.51 10.74
N PRO A 127 -4.28 1.90 11.77
CA PRO A 127 -3.08 2.45 12.38
C PRO A 127 -1.90 2.45 11.41
N PRO A 128 -0.86 3.28 11.63
CA PRO A 128 0.33 3.29 10.79
C PRO A 128 0.99 1.92 10.66
N SER A 129 0.94 1.05 11.68
CA SER A 129 1.52 -0.30 11.63
C SER A 129 0.92 -1.19 10.53
N ALA A 130 -0.30 -0.90 10.05
CA ALA A 130 -0.93 -1.64 8.96
C ALA A 130 -0.16 -1.55 7.64
N PHE A 131 0.50 -0.42 7.37
CA PHE A 131 1.17 -0.14 6.08
C PHE A 131 2.58 0.43 6.22
N TYR A 132 2.84 1.17 7.29
CA TYR A 132 4.09 1.85 7.66
C TYR A 132 4.61 1.31 8.99
N PRO A 133 5.03 0.03 9.05
CA PRO A 133 5.52 -0.57 10.28
C PRO A 133 6.77 0.13 10.83
N VAL A 134 7.48 0.89 10.00
CA VAL A 134 8.56 1.80 10.41
C VAL A 134 8.38 3.16 9.73
N ASN A 135 8.88 4.22 10.36
CA ASN A 135 8.97 5.52 9.70
C ASN A 135 9.93 5.44 8.50
N TRP A 136 9.65 6.21 7.44
CA TRP A 136 10.47 6.26 6.22
C TRP A 136 11.95 6.54 6.51
N SER A 137 12.27 7.35 7.53
CA SER A 137 13.65 7.65 7.94
C SER A 137 14.40 6.45 8.51
N LYS A 138 13.66 5.44 9.01
CA LYS A 138 14.19 4.22 9.62
C LYS A 138 14.08 3.01 8.69
N ILE A 139 13.64 3.17 7.44
CA ILE A 139 13.40 2.03 6.53
C ILE A 139 14.64 1.13 6.36
N ARG A 140 15.85 1.71 6.40
CA ARG A 140 17.12 0.98 6.31
C ARG A 140 17.28 -0.11 7.38
N THR A 141 16.63 0.02 8.54
CA THR A 141 16.73 -1.00 9.59
C THR A 141 16.07 -2.32 9.19
N LEU A 142 15.09 -2.30 8.28
CA LEU A 142 14.46 -3.54 7.81
C LEU A 142 15.35 -4.34 6.85
N PHE A 143 16.37 -3.71 6.27
CA PHE A 143 17.25 -4.31 5.26
C PHE A 143 18.57 -4.85 5.83
N ARG A 144 18.86 -4.58 7.11
CA ARG A 144 20.12 -4.98 7.77
C ARG A 144 19.98 -6.30 8.52
N ALA A 145 21.04 -7.10 8.47
CA ALA A 145 21.20 -8.31 9.27
C ALA A 145 21.46 -7.94 10.75
N PRO A 146 21.13 -8.86 11.68
CA PRO A 146 21.49 -8.68 13.09
C PRO A 146 23.01 -8.62 13.24
N ARG A 147 23.51 -7.68 14.05
CA ARG A 147 24.95 -7.48 14.30
C ARG A 147 25.39 -7.96 15.68
N ASP A 148 24.42 -8.04 16.59
CA ASP A 148 24.58 -8.42 17.99
C ASP A 148 23.25 -9.01 18.50
N GLU A 149 23.26 -9.52 19.72
CA GLU A 149 22.11 -10.16 20.35
C GLU A 149 20.91 -9.21 20.53
N LEU A 150 21.18 -7.93 20.83
CA LEU A 150 20.13 -6.92 21.02
C LEU A 150 19.40 -6.63 19.70
N HIS A 151 20.16 -6.47 18.61
CA HIS A 151 19.61 -6.25 17.28
C HIS A 151 18.82 -7.47 16.82
N TRP A 152 19.27 -8.69 17.12
CA TRP A 152 18.52 -9.91 16.83
C TRP A 152 17.19 -9.97 17.60
N LYS A 153 17.18 -9.64 18.89
CA LYS A 153 15.95 -9.59 19.71
C LYS A 153 14.96 -8.56 19.17
N TRP A 154 15.46 -7.37 18.79
CA TRP A 154 14.64 -6.35 18.14
C TRP A 154 14.06 -6.85 16.81
N LEU A 155 14.88 -7.48 15.97
CA LEU A 155 14.49 -8.00 14.66
C LEU A 155 13.36 -9.03 14.80
N ARG A 156 13.51 -10.02 15.69
CA ARG A 156 12.47 -11.04 15.90
C ARG A 156 11.15 -10.44 16.36
N ARG A 157 11.20 -9.53 17.33
CA ARG A 157 9.99 -8.82 17.79
C ARG A 157 9.36 -8.00 16.67
N LYS A 158 10.17 -7.30 15.87
CA LYS A 158 9.67 -6.44 14.80
C LYS A 158 9.08 -7.24 13.63
N LEU A 159 9.73 -8.32 13.24
CA LEU A 159 9.21 -9.26 12.23
C LEU A 159 7.90 -9.90 12.70
N GLY A 160 7.83 -10.31 13.98
CA GLY A 160 6.59 -10.82 14.58
C GLY A 160 5.47 -9.78 14.56
N GLN A 161 5.77 -8.52 14.91
CA GLN A 161 4.82 -7.42 14.82
C GLN A 161 4.32 -7.22 13.38
N ILE A 162 5.22 -7.15 12.40
CA ILE A 162 4.86 -6.96 10.99
C ILE A 162 3.95 -8.09 10.51
N ARG A 163 4.29 -9.34 10.82
CA ARG A 163 3.45 -10.50 10.42
C ARG A 163 2.06 -10.49 11.05
N LYS A 164 1.92 -9.91 12.26
CA LYS A 164 0.66 -9.87 12.99
C LYS A 164 -0.21 -8.67 12.63
N GLU A 165 0.40 -7.51 12.44
CA GLU A 165 -0.30 -6.21 12.38
C GLU A 165 -0.28 -5.56 11.00
N SER A 166 0.67 -5.91 10.13
CA SER A 166 0.83 -5.27 8.82
C SER A 166 0.13 -6.06 7.73
N LEU A 167 -0.62 -5.33 6.89
CA LEU A 167 -1.21 -5.85 5.65
C LEU A 167 -0.24 -5.73 4.48
N ALA A 168 0.59 -4.69 4.49
CA ALA A 168 1.66 -4.47 3.53
C ALA A 168 2.82 -3.72 4.18
N VAL A 169 4.00 -3.78 3.55
CA VAL A 169 5.17 -2.99 3.96
C VAL A 169 5.50 -2.01 2.85
N HIS A 170 5.25 -0.72 3.08
CA HIS A 170 5.66 0.31 2.14
C HIS A 170 7.18 0.53 2.22
N LEU A 171 7.88 0.48 1.08
CA LEU A 171 9.35 0.51 1.05
C LEU A 171 9.95 1.88 0.71
N TRP A 172 9.15 2.87 0.30
CA TRP A 172 9.62 4.20 -0.15
C TRP A 172 10.80 4.11 -1.14
N ASN A 173 10.52 3.89 -2.43
CA ASN A 173 11.55 3.69 -3.46
C ASN A 173 12.71 4.71 -3.42
N LYS A 174 12.41 6.01 -3.22
CA LYS A 174 13.44 7.06 -3.10
C LYS A 174 14.46 6.78 -1.97
N GLN A 175 14.03 6.15 -0.89
CA GLN A 175 14.85 5.83 0.28
C GLN A 175 15.51 4.45 0.18
N SER A 176 14.83 3.45 -0.38
CA SER A 176 15.26 2.05 -0.31
C SER A 176 15.94 1.49 -1.55
N ARG A 177 15.78 2.11 -2.74
CA ARG A 177 16.23 1.51 -4.01
C ARG A 177 17.71 1.13 -4.10
N GLN A 178 18.58 1.78 -3.32
CA GLN A 178 20.03 1.52 -3.30
C GLN A 178 20.47 0.64 -2.11
N ILE A 179 19.53 0.24 -1.24
CA ILE A 179 19.85 -0.54 -0.05
C ILE A 179 19.83 -2.01 -0.42
N LYS A 180 20.97 -2.68 -0.26
CA LYS A 180 21.07 -4.13 -0.42
C LYS A 180 20.28 -4.82 0.71
N VAL A 181 19.51 -5.84 0.36
CA VAL A 181 18.86 -6.73 1.32
C VAL A 181 19.93 -7.65 1.89
N GLU A 182 20.31 -7.46 3.15
CA GLU A 182 21.25 -8.35 3.83
C GLU A 182 20.57 -9.67 4.19
N ASN A 183 21.30 -10.78 4.13
CA ASN A 183 20.80 -12.10 4.52
C ASN A 183 20.42 -12.11 6.01
N GLY A 184 19.25 -12.66 6.35
CA GLY A 184 18.71 -12.64 7.72
C GLY A 184 18.09 -11.30 8.16
N SER A 185 17.99 -10.31 7.26
CA SER A 185 17.21 -9.08 7.52
C SER A 185 15.70 -9.33 7.52
N ILE A 186 14.91 -8.37 8.02
CA ILE A 186 13.44 -8.46 8.02
C ILE A 186 12.90 -8.60 6.59
N ILE A 187 13.39 -7.79 5.65
CA ILE A 187 12.98 -7.90 4.24
C ILE A 187 13.36 -9.25 3.65
N ASN A 188 14.54 -9.79 3.97
CA ASN A 188 14.93 -11.11 3.50
C ASN A 188 13.96 -12.20 4.00
N HIS A 189 13.58 -12.18 5.28
CA HIS A 189 12.58 -13.10 5.81
C HIS A 189 11.21 -12.96 5.13
N LEU A 190 10.72 -11.73 4.95
CA LEU A 190 9.42 -11.49 4.28
C LEU A 190 9.43 -11.96 2.81
N MET A 191 10.54 -11.74 2.11
CA MET A 191 10.72 -12.21 0.73
C MET A 191 10.71 -13.74 0.65
N LEU A 192 11.38 -14.43 1.57
CA LEU A 192 11.41 -15.90 1.62
C LEU A 192 10.04 -16.50 1.94
N ASP A 193 9.27 -15.89 2.85
CA ASP A 193 7.92 -16.36 3.20
C ASP A 193 6.92 -16.28 2.02
N SER A 194 7.09 -15.24 1.18
CA SER A 194 6.08 -14.83 0.18
C SER A 194 6.61 -14.88 -1.25
N CYS A 195 7.68 -15.65 -1.50
CA CYS A 195 8.39 -15.59 -2.76
C CYS A 195 7.54 -16.08 -3.94
N ILE A 196 7.22 -15.16 -4.85
CA ILE A 196 6.40 -15.44 -6.04
C ILE A 196 7.20 -16.25 -7.09
N PHE A 197 8.53 -16.08 -7.15
CA PHE A 197 9.39 -16.66 -8.18
C PHE A 197 10.46 -17.64 -7.67
N CYS A 198 10.38 -18.12 -6.42
CA CYS A 198 11.46 -18.94 -5.85
C CYS A 198 11.55 -20.38 -6.39
N ASN A 199 10.55 -20.81 -7.16
CA ASN A 199 10.57 -22.10 -7.85
C ASN A 199 11.51 -22.12 -9.08
N SER A 200 12.15 -21.02 -9.46
CA SER A 200 13.02 -21.00 -10.64
C SER A 200 14.48 -21.38 -10.39
N SER A 201 14.97 -21.47 -9.14
CA SER A 201 16.40 -21.81 -8.91
C SER A 201 16.76 -22.43 -7.55
N SER A 202 15.81 -22.67 -6.64
CA SER A 202 16.17 -23.04 -5.24
C SER A 202 16.28 -24.54 -4.97
N PHE A 203 16.04 -25.42 -5.96
CA PHE A 203 16.16 -26.88 -5.76
C PHE A 203 17.60 -27.38 -5.55
N ASN A 204 18.63 -26.54 -5.75
CA ASN A 204 20.03 -26.97 -5.66
C ASN A 204 20.83 -26.41 -4.47
N LEU A 205 20.24 -25.58 -3.60
CA LEU A 205 20.99 -24.98 -2.47
C LEU A 205 20.55 -25.47 -1.08
N LEU A 206 19.42 -26.18 -0.96
CA LEU A 206 18.92 -26.68 0.32
C LEU A 206 19.26 -28.16 0.60
N ASN A 207 19.90 -28.87 -0.34
CA ASN A 207 20.36 -30.25 -0.13
C ASN A 207 21.79 -30.38 0.44
N ASN A 208 22.52 -29.26 0.64
CA ASN A 208 23.92 -29.29 1.06
C ASN A 208 24.18 -28.80 2.50
N SER A 209 23.16 -28.71 3.35
CA SER A 209 23.35 -28.37 4.76
C SER A 209 22.57 -29.32 5.68
N LYS A 210 22.90 -30.62 5.57
CA LYS A 210 22.85 -31.54 6.70
C LYS A 210 24.27 -31.73 7.22
N ILE A 211 24.64 -30.99 8.26
CA ILE A 211 25.46 -31.45 9.41
C ILE A 211 24.92 -30.69 10.62
#